data_AF-A0A2C9L8C0-F1
#
_entry.id   AF-A0A2C9L8C0-F1
#
_cell.length_a   1.000
_cell.length_b   1.000
_cell.length_c   1.000
_cell.angle_alpha   90.00
_cell.angle_beta   90.00
_cell.angle_gamma   90.00
#
_symmetry.space_group_name_H-M   'P 1'
#
loop_
_entity.id
_entity.type
_entity.pdbx_description
1 polymer ?
#
loop_
_entity_poly.entity_id
_entity_poly.type
_entity_poly.pdbx_seq_one_letter_code
_entity_poly.pdbx_strand_id
1 'polypeptide(L)'
;MRSQDSPRDLKSRFVVVQMETTIKQAEEERAKAYENAKRLFEECQPLKEEVDILRMRAGLDIVSDVSEDTDKFKSDVPQACLSCHQQIHRNAPICPLCKAKSRSRNPKRPKRKPDE
;
A
#
# COMPACT_ATOMS: atom_id res chain seq x y z
N MET A 1 -30.95 -28.39 -27.86
CA MET A 1 -31.61 -27.09 -27.65
C MET A 1 -30.51 -26.07 -27.37
N ARG A 2 -30.37 -25.02 -28.19
CA ARG A 2 -29.37 -23.97 -27.94
C ARG A 2 -29.93 -23.07 -26.84
N SER A 3 -29.33 -23.10 -25.65
CA SER A 3 -29.65 -22.14 -24.59
C SER A 3 -29.36 -20.75 -25.12
N GLN A 4 -30.41 -19.95 -25.33
CA GLN A 4 -30.25 -18.54 -25.60
C GLN A 4 -29.93 -17.87 -24.26
N ASP A 5 -28.68 -17.47 -24.07
CA ASP A 5 -28.27 -16.74 -22.87
C ASP A 5 -29.15 -15.48 -22.72
N SER A 6 -29.61 -15.20 -21.50
CA SER A 6 -30.43 -14.02 -21.23
C SER A 6 -29.60 -12.75 -21.49
N PRO A 7 -30.21 -11.64 -21.93
CA PRO A 7 -29.51 -10.35 -22.04
C PRO A 7 -28.82 -9.89 -20.74
N ARG A 8 -29.25 -10.41 -19.58
CA ARG A 8 -28.60 -10.20 -18.28
C ARG A 8 -27.30 -10.99 -18.12
N ASP A 9 -27.23 -12.21 -18.65
CA ASP A 9 -26.05 -13.08 -18.57
C ASP A 9 -24.92 -12.56 -19.47
N LEU A 10 -25.25 -12.01 -20.65
CA LEU A 10 -24.28 -11.33 -21.51
C LEU A 10 -23.66 -10.11 -20.84
N LYS A 11 -24.47 -9.30 -20.14
CA LYS A 11 -23.95 -8.14 -19.38
C LYS A 11 -23.05 -8.58 -18.24
N SER A 12 -23.43 -9.62 -17.50
CA SER A 12 -22.61 -10.16 -16.41
C SER A 12 -21.26 -10.66 -16.94
N ARG A 13 -21.28 -11.42 -18.04
CA ARG A 13 -20.07 -11.92 -18.71
C ARG A 13 -19.19 -10.78 -19.22
N PHE A 14 -19.79 -9.74 -19.78
CA PHE A 14 -19.05 -8.55 -20.24
C PHE A 14 -18.31 -7.85 -19.09
N VAL A 15 -18.95 -7.69 -17.92
CA VAL A 15 -18.32 -7.07 -16.74
C VAL A 15 -17.15 -7.92 -16.23
N VAL A 16 -17.29 -9.25 -16.21
CA VAL A 16 -16.19 -10.15 -15.81
C VAL A 16 -15.01 -10.01 -16.78
N VAL A 17 -15.27 -10.06 -18.09
CA VAL A 17 -14.22 -9.90 -19.11
C VAL A 17 -13.55 -8.53 -19.00
N GLN A 18 -14.33 -7.46 -18.80
CA GLN A 18 -13.78 -6.12 -18.61
C GLN A 18 -12.86 -6.07 -17.39
N MET A 19 -13.28 -6.63 -16.26
CA MET A 19 -12.45 -6.66 -15.05
C MET A 19 -11.19 -7.51 -15.25
N GLU A 20 -11.28 -8.67 -15.91
CA GLU A 20 -10.11 -9.50 -16.26
C GLU A 20 -9.10 -8.74 -17.13
N THR A 21 -9.57 -7.97 -18.12
CA THR A 21 -8.68 -7.13 -18.94
C THR A 21 -8.03 -6.01 -18.13
N THR A 22 -8.77 -5.38 -17.22
CA THR A 22 -8.21 -4.35 -16.33
C THR A 22 -7.17 -4.93 -15.38
N ILE A 23 -7.40 -6.12 -14.82
CA ILE A 23 -6.43 -6.80 -13.95
C ILE A 23 -5.16 -7.12 -14.74
N LYS A 24 -5.28 -7.75 -15.92
CA LYS A 24 -4.13 -8.08 -16.77
C LYS A 24 -3.31 -6.85 -17.14
N GLN A 25 -4.00 -5.77 -17.52
CA GLN A 25 -3.35 -4.50 -17.85
C GLN A 25 -2.56 -3.94 -16.65
N ALA A 26 -3.17 -3.95 -15.46
CA ALA A 26 -2.51 -3.48 -14.25
C ALA A 26 -1.29 -4.34 -13.86
N GLU A 27 -1.37 -5.67 -14.05
CA GLU A 27 -0.24 -6.58 -13.82
C GLU A 27 0.90 -6.34 -14.80
N GLU A 28 0.60 -6.12 -16.08
CA GLU A 28 1.59 -5.82 -17.10
C GLU A 28 2.28 -4.47 -16.86
N GLU A 29 1.50 -3.44 -16.50
CA GLU A 29 2.04 -2.12 -16.12
C GLU A 29 2.94 -2.22 -14.89
N ARG A 30 2.55 -3.00 -13.88
CA ARG A 30 3.38 -3.25 -12.70
C ARG A 30 4.69 -3.94 -13.07
N ALA A 31 4.65 -4.95 -13.96
CA ALA A 31 5.85 -5.64 -14.43
C ALA A 31 6.79 -4.66 -15.15
N LYS A 32 6.27 -3.82 -16.05
CA LYS A 32 7.06 -2.78 -16.74
C LYS A 32 7.67 -1.77 -15.77
N ALA A 33 6.91 -1.31 -14.78
CA ALA A 33 7.40 -0.39 -13.76
C ALA A 33 8.53 -1.02 -12.93
N TYR A 34 8.40 -2.30 -12.58
CA TYR A 34 9.43 -3.04 -11.86
C TYR A 34 10.72 -3.19 -12.67
N GLU A 35 10.62 -3.61 -13.93
CA GLU A 35 11.80 -3.72 -14.81
C GLU A 35 12.49 -2.37 -15.03
N ASN A 36 11.72 -1.28 -15.17
CA ASN A 36 12.29 0.05 -15.25
C ASN A 36 13.02 0.46 -13.97
N ALA A 37 12.42 0.21 -12.80
CA ALA A 37 13.07 0.48 -11.51
C ALA A 37 14.34 -0.34 -11.32
N LYS A 38 14.33 -1.61 -11.73
CA LYS A 38 15.49 -2.50 -11.68
C LYS A 38 16.63 -1.99 -12.57
N ARG A 39 16.33 -1.61 -13.83
CA ARG A 39 17.32 -1.02 -14.74
C ARG A 39 17.94 0.25 -14.16
N LEU A 40 17.13 1.15 -13.61
CA LEU A 40 17.63 2.37 -12.96
C LEU A 40 18.52 2.05 -11.75
N PHE A 41 18.17 1.04 -10.96
CA PHE A 41 18.99 0.59 -9.84
C PHE A 41 20.36 0.08 -10.31
N GLU A 42 20.40 -0.74 -11.36
CA GLU A 42 21.64 -1.22 -11.97
C GLU A 42 22.49 -0.07 -12.52
N GLU A 43 21.88 0.95 -13.12
CA GLU A 43 22.58 2.18 -13.58
C GLU A 43 23.11 3.03 -12.42
N CYS A 44 22.42 3.06 -11.27
CA CYS A 44 22.86 3.79 -10.08
C CYS A 44 23.95 3.07 -9.29
N GLN A 45 24.11 1.75 -9.46
CA GLN A 45 25.11 0.96 -8.75
C GLN A 45 26.55 1.46 -8.94
N PRO A 46 27.08 1.68 -10.16
CA PRO A 46 28.45 2.18 -10.34
C PRO A 46 28.63 3.58 -9.75
N LEU A 47 27.60 4.43 -9.81
CA LEU A 47 27.65 5.77 -9.22
C LEU A 47 27.76 5.71 -7.70
N LYS A 48 27.07 4.75 -7.06
CA LYS A 48 27.21 4.52 -5.62
C LYS A 48 28.63 4.07 -5.26
N GLU A 49 29.20 3.15 -6.03
CA GLU A 49 30.58 2.69 -5.83
C GLU A 49 31.59 3.84 -5.97
N GLU A 50 31.40 4.73 -6.96
CA GLU A 50 32.21 5.94 -7.11
C GLU A 50 32.10 6.88 -5.91
N VAL A 51 30.89 7.10 -5.40
CA VAL A 51 30.66 7.91 -4.19
C VAL A 51 31.36 7.27 -2.98
N ASP A 52 31.25 5.95 -2.81
CA ASP A 52 31.90 5.23 -1.70
C ASP A 52 33.43 5.32 -1.80
N ILE A 53 34.00 5.25 -3.00
CA ILE A 53 35.43 5.49 -3.23
C ILE A 53 35.81 6.92 -2.83
N LEU A 54 35.03 7.93 -3.21
CA LEU A 54 35.30 9.32 -2.84
C LEU A 54 35.20 9.55 -1.33
N ARG A 55 34.21 8.93 -0.67
CA ARG A 55 34.07 8.96 0.80
C ARG A 55 35.28 8.33 1.48
N MET A 56 35.70 7.14 1.04
CA MET A 56 36.86 6.45 1.57
C MET A 56 38.14 7.27 1.40
N ARG A 57 38.34 7.90 0.23
CA ARG A 57 39.49 8.79 -0.02
C ARG A 57 39.49 10.03 0.86
N ALA A 58 38.30 10.53 1.23
CA ALA A 58 38.14 11.62 2.17
C ALA A 58 38.24 11.18 3.65
N GLY A 59 38.45 9.89 3.93
CA GLY A 59 38.50 9.34 5.30
C GLY A 59 37.12 9.25 5.97
N LEU A 60 36.04 9.28 5.19
CA LEU A 60 34.67 9.13 5.68
C LEU A 60 34.23 7.68 5.57
N ASP A 61 33.48 7.21 6.56
CA ASP A 61 32.86 5.89 6.52
C ASP A 61 31.87 5.76 5.36
N ILE A 62 31.83 4.55 4.79
CA ILE A 62 30.84 4.13 3.79
C ILE A 62 29.46 4.12 4.47
N VAL A 63 28.48 4.76 3.83
CA VAL A 63 27.10 4.71 4.30
C VAL A 63 26.48 3.46 3.70
N SER A 64 26.34 2.41 4.51
CA SER A 64 25.58 1.21 4.13
C SER A 64 24.14 1.61 3.77
N ASP A 65 23.56 0.92 2.78
CA ASP A 65 22.28 1.30 2.17
C ASP A 65 21.19 1.65 3.20
N VAL A 66 20.43 2.69 2.87
CA VAL A 66 19.15 3.04 3.49
C VAL A 66 18.08 1.98 3.15
N SER A 67 18.40 0.71 3.33
CA SER A 67 17.49 -0.42 3.20
C SER A 67 16.81 -0.70 4.56
N GLU A 68 17.53 -0.50 5.67
CA GLU A 68 17.07 -0.84 7.01
C GLU A 68 15.97 0.08 7.57
N ASP A 69 15.71 1.23 6.95
CA ASP A 69 14.69 2.17 7.44
C ASP A 69 13.36 2.12 6.67
N THR A 70 13.25 1.31 5.61
CA THR A 70 11.96 1.15 4.90
C THR A 70 10.96 0.28 5.67
N ASP A 71 11.42 -0.59 6.56
CA ASP A 71 10.55 -1.36 7.46
C ASP A 71 10.05 -0.56 8.67
N LYS A 72 10.61 0.61 8.97
CA LYS A 72 10.13 1.48 10.06
C LYS A 72 8.86 2.26 9.71
N PHE A 73 8.47 2.32 8.44
CA PHE A 73 7.24 2.99 8.00
C PHE A 73 6.02 2.06 7.91
N LYS A 74 6.18 0.75 8.09
CA LYS A 74 5.05 -0.14 8.38
C LYS A 74 4.73 -0.02 9.86
N SER A 75 3.82 0.88 10.21
CA SER A 75 3.32 0.99 11.59
C SER A 75 2.36 -0.17 11.93
N ASP A 76 2.77 -1.41 11.66
CA ASP A 76 2.10 -2.66 12.07
C ASP A 76 2.29 -2.94 13.56
N VAL A 77 2.35 -1.90 14.40
CA VAL A 77 2.31 -2.07 15.84
C VAL A 77 0.84 -2.19 16.23
N PRO A 78 0.36 -3.35 16.71
CA PRO A 78 -1.03 -3.50 17.12
C PRO A 78 -1.37 -2.51 18.23
N GLN A 79 -2.55 -1.89 18.15
CA GLN A 79 -3.07 -1.01 19.20
C GLN A 79 -3.92 -1.86 20.16
N ALA A 80 -3.75 -1.70 21.46
CA ALA A 80 -4.62 -2.34 22.43
C ALA A 80 -6.01 -1.69 22.44
N CYS A 81 -7.06 -2.50 22.49
CA CYS A 81 -8.42 -2.01 22.72
C CYS A 81 -8.51 -1.33 24.09
N LEU A 82 -9.06 -0.12 24.16
CA LEU A 82 -9.22 0.60 25.44
C LEU A 82 -10.24 -0.04 26.41
N SER A 83 -11.03 -1.02 25.96
CA SER A 83 -12.04 -1.68 26.78
C SER A 83 -11.61 -3.06 27.26
N CYS A 84 -11.03 -3.89 26.38
CA CYS A 84 -10.59 -5.25 26.75
C CYS A 84 -9.07 -5.43 26.73
N HIS A 85 -8.30 -4.41 26.38
CA HIS A 85 -6.83 -4.40 26.32
C HIS A 85 -6.20 -5.43 25.36
N GLN A 86 -7.01 -6.18 24.61
CA GLN A 86 -6.51 -7.09 23.59
C GLN A 86 -5.93 -6.31 22.40
N GLN A 87 -4.87 -6.86 21.81
CA GLN A 87 -4.27 -6.35 20.58
C GLN A 87 -5.26 -6.42 19.41
N ILE A 88 -5.51 -5.28 18.77
CA ILE A 88 -6.32 -5.14 17.57
C ILE A 88 -5.57 -4.29 16.53
N HIS A 89 -5.94 -4.43 15.25
CA HIS A 89 -5.39 -3.58 14.19
C HIS A 89 -5.69 -2.09 14.47
N ARG A 90 -4.70 -1.20 14.29
CA ARG A 90 -4.79 0.25 14.60
C ARG A 90 -6.02 0.94 14.01
N ASN A 91 -6.44 0.52 12.81
CA ASN A 91 -7.57 1.12 12.09
C ASN A 91 -8.88 0.32 12.23
N ALA A 92 -8.96 -0.65 13.14
CA ALA A 92 -10.20 -1.36 13.38
C ALA A 92 -11.26 -0.40 13.97
N PRO A 93 -12.41 -0.17 13.28
CA PRO A 93 -13.46 0.74 13.76
C PRO A 93 -14.21 0.20 14.99
N ILE A 94 -14.08 -1.10 15.25
CA ILE A 94 -14.73 -1.81 16.35
C ILE A 94 -13.81 -2.97 16.79
N CYS A 95 -13.76 -3.24 18.08
CA CYS A 95 -13.06 -4.42 18.59
C CYS A 95 -13.86 -5.70 18.22
N PRO A 96 -13.26 -6.71 17.58
CA PRO A 96 -13.97 -7.94 17.23
C PRO A 96 -14.38 -8.78 18.44
N LEU A 97 -13.71 -8.58 19.59
CA LEU A 97 -13.94 -9.37 20.80
C LEU A 97 -15.03 -8.76 21.70
N CYS A 98 -14.93 -7.47 22.00
CA CYS A 98 -15.85 -6.81 22.94
C CYS A 98 -16.84 -5.85 22.27
N LYS A 99 -16.74 -5.64 20.95
CA LYS A 99 -17.57 -4.72 20.16
C LYS A 99 -17.48 -3.25 20.59
N ALA A 100 -16.50 -2.89 21.41
CA ALA A 100 -16.24 -1.49 21.75
C ALA A 100 -15.76 -0.71 20.52
N LYS A 101 -16.31 0.50 20.33
CA LYS A 101 -15.94 1.41 19.24
C LYS A 101 -14.65 2.14 19.58
N SER A 102 -13.69 2.16 18.65
CA SER A 102 -12.50 3.00 18.79
C SER A 102 -12.90 4.46 18.59
N ARG A 103 -12.58 5.33 19.57
CA ARG A 103 -12.79 6.77 19.43
C ARG A 103 -11.61 7.34 18.62
N SER A 104 -11.88 7.89 17.44
CA SER A 104 -10.86 8.62 16.66
C SER A 104 -10.30 9.76 17.50
N ARG A 105 -8.97 9.88 17.57
CA ARG A 105 -8.29 11.02 18.24
C ARG A 105 -8.45 12.34 17.47
N ASN A 106 -8.87 12.28 16.20
CA ASN A 106 -9.16 13.46 15.40
C ASN A 106 -10.68 13.54 15.14
N PRO A 107 -11.45 14.23 16.01
CA PRO A 107 -12.87 14.42 15.77
C PRO A 107 -13.07 15.25 14.50
N LYS A 108 -13.89 14.74 13.57
CA LYS A 108 -14.30 15.51 12.39
C LYS A 108 -14.93 16.81 12.87
N ARG A 109 -14.42 17.96 12.41
CA ARG A 109 -15.00 19.28 12.71
C ARG A 109 -16.52 19.23 12.50
N PRO A 110 -17.33 19.71 13.46
CA PRO A 110 -18.77 19.81 13.25
C PRO A 110 -19.02 20.69 12.02
N LYS A 111 -19.76 20.17 11.03
CA LYS A 111 -20.27 20.97 9.92
C LYS A 111 -21.19 22.04 10.55
N ARG A 112 -20.83 23.32 10.40
CA ARG A 112 -21.73 24.43 10.72
C ARG A 112 -22.99 24.24 9.88
N LYS A 113 -24.16 24.24 10.52
CA LYS A 113 -25.44 24.28 9.82
C LYS A 113 -25.53 25.66 9.14
N PRO A 114 -25.98 25.77 7.88
CA PRO A 114 -26.33 27.07 7.32
C PRO A 114 -27.50 27.62 8.14
N ASP A 115 -27.31 28.81 8.72
CA ASP A 115 -28.41 29.64 9.22
C ASP A 115 -29.25 30.11 8.03
N GLU A 116 -30.54 30.31 8.32
CA GLU A 116 -31.67 30.65 7.45
C GLU A 116 -31.41 31.73 6.37
#